data_AF-A0A7Y2APS4-F1
#
_entry.id   AF-A0A7Y2APS4-F1
#
_cell.length_a   1.000
_cell.length_b   1.000
_cell.length_c   1.000
_cell.angle_alpha   90.00
_cell.angle_beta   90.00
_cell.angle_gamma   90.00
#
_symmetry.space_group_name_H-M   'P 1'
#
loop_
_entity.id
_entity.type
_entity.pdbx_description
1 polymer ?
#
loop_
_entity_poly.entity_id
_entity_poly.type
_entity_poly.pdbx_seq_one_letter_code
_entity_poly.pdbx_strand_id
1 'polypeptide(L)'
;MTDDVFEGRLAEEDPELYGLLLLANQKISNVGTSAVWLCGIAALGLCVALHMKWLDDLTGIDFDNARGWGVYFLICTTAFALFAFWNTAMERSAYRKMRDDVFESLRRSDRSVYNLITAMQNDEALKNIAEHVKDDPGVKVSARPGDAVRM
;
A
#
# COMPACT_ATOMS: atom_id res chain seq x y z
N MET A 1 2.29 -31.02 -6.70
CA MET A 1 3.69 -31.18 -6.22
C MET A 1 4.62 -30.63 -7.31
N THR A 2 4.43 -29.36 -7.68
CA THR A 2 5.15 -28.64 -8.74
C THR A 2 5.06 -27.12 -8.54
N ASP A 3 4.81 -26.64 -7.31
CA ASP A 3 4.71 -25.20 -7.04
C ASP A 3 6.07 -24.63 -6.58
N ASP A 4 6.93 -25.46 -5.97
CA ASP A 4 8.27 -25.08 -5.50
C ASP A 4 9.29 -24.77 -6.61
N VAL A 5 9.01 -25.05 -7.89
CA VAL A 5 9.98 -24.88 -8.99
C VAL A 5 10.00 -23.44 -9.54
N PHE A 6 8.99 -22.64 -9.20
CA PHE A 6 8.90 -21.23 -9.62
C PHE A 6 9.19 -20.23 -8.49
N GLU A 7 9.02 -20.64 -7.23
CA GLU A 7 9.53 -19.88 -6.08
C GLU A 7 11.07 -19.87 -6.14
N GLY A 8 11.66 -18.68 -6.23
CA GLY A 8 13.11 -18.53 -6.12
C GLY A 8 13.91 -18.45 -7.42
N ARG A 9 13.31 -18.62 -8.62
CA ARG A 9 14.06 -18.39 -9.89
C ARG A 9 14.63 -16.98 -9.98
N LEU A 10 13.91 -15.97 -9.49
CA LEU A 10 14.42 -14.61 -9.45
C LEU A 10 15.53 -14.44 -8.40
N ALA A 11 15.42 -15.13 -7.27
CA ALA A 11 16.42 -15.11 -6.20
C ALA A 11 17.75 -15.76 -6.63
N GLU A 12 17.69 -16.79 -7.48
CA GLU A 12 18.88 -17.47 -8.03
C GLU A 12 19.47 -16.73 -9.23
N GLU A 13 18.63 -16.20 -10.13
CA GLU A 13 19.09 -15.56 -11.37
C GLU A 13 19.58 -14.12 -11.16
N ASP A 14 18.99 -13.37 -10.21
CA ASP A 14 19.36 -11.98 -9.91
C ASP A 14 19.08 -11.65 -8.41
N PRO A 15 19.96 -12.08 -7.50
CA PRO A 15 19.75 -11.92 -6.05
C PRO A 15 19.72 -10.45 -5.60
N GLU A 16 20.41 -9.54 -6.32
CA GLU A 16 20.40 -8.11 -6.00
C GLU A 16 19.03 -7.49 -6.30
N LEU A 17 18.47 -7.76 -7.48
CA LEU A 17 17.14 -7.30 -7.85
C LEU A 17 16.07 -7.91 -6.93
N TYR A 18 16.19 -9.21 -6.61
CA TYR A 18 15.28 -9.87 -5.68
C TYR A 18 15.32 -9.24 -4.28
N GLY A 19 16.51 -8.97 -3.74
CA GLY A 19 16.67 -8.28 -2.46
C GLY A 19 16.05 -6.87 -2.45
N LEU A 20 16.20 -6.14 -3.55
CA LEU A 20 15.60 -4.81 -3.71
C LEU A 20 14.07 -4.87 -3.75
N LEU A 21 13.50 -5.86 -4.44
CA LEU A 21 12.06 -6.09 -4.49
C LEU A 21 11.48 -6.53 -3.15
N LEU A 22 12.20 -7.38 -2.39
CA LEU A 22 11.81 -7.73 -1.02
C LEU A 22 11.81 -6.53 -0.09
N LEU A 23 12.87 -5.72 -0.14
CA LEU A 23 12.96 -4.50 0.66
C LEU A 23 11.83 -3.52 0.30
N ALA A 24 11.51 -3.45 -0.99
CA ALA A 24 10.43 -2.62 -1.47
C ALA A 24 9.05 -3.15 -1.03
N ASN A 25 8.83 -4.46 -1.10
CA ASN A 25 7.62 -5.10 -0.61
C ASN A 25 7.44 -4.91 0.90
N GLN A 26 8.52 -5.04 1.68
CA GLN A 26 8.50 -4.82 3.12
C GLN A 26 8.16 -3.37 3.46
N LYS A 27 8.74 -2.39 2.74
CA LYS A 27 8.41 -0.98 2.91
C LYS A 27 6.95 -0.67 2.57
N ILE A 28 6.39 -1.28 1.53
CA ILE A 28 4.97 -1.13 1.17
C ILE A 28 4.09 -1.79 2.23
N SER A 29 4.40 -3.03 2.64
CA SER A 29 3.63 -3.80 3.63
C SER A 29 3.61 -3.17 5.03
N ASN A 30 4.71 -2.52 5.42
CA ASN A 30 4.80 -1.84 6.72
C ASN A 30 4.12 -0.47 6.74
N VAL A 31 3.65 0.06 5.59
CA VAL A 31 2.91 1.31 5.56
C VAL A 31 1.54 1.10 6.19
N GLY A 32 1.26 1.85 7.25
CA GLY A 32 -0.09 1.99 7.77
C GLY A 32 -0.44 1.14 8.99
N THR A 33 0.29 0.07 9.32
CA THR A 33 -0.07 -0.84 10.44
C THR A 33 -0.17 -0.12 11.78
N SER A 34 0.81 0.74 12.11
CA SER A 34 0.78 1.55 13.34
C SER A 34 -0.24 2.68 13.27
N ALA A 35 -0.49 3.22 12.08
CA ALA A 35 -1.47 4.27 11.86
C ALA A 35 -2.92 3.76 12.03
N VAL A 36 -3.21 2.47 11.71
CA VAL A 36 -4.52 1.85 11.99
C VAL A 36 -4.86 2.01 13.47
N TRP A 37 -3.93 1.59 14.33
CA TRP A 37 -4.11 1.60 15.78
C TRP A 37 -4.28 3.00 16.32
N LEU A 38 -3.45 3.95 15.87
CA LEU A 38 -3.57 5.36 16.26
C LEU A 38 -4.91 5.97 15.84
N CYS A 39 -5.37 5.72 14.61
CA CYS A 39 -6.67 6.19 14.14
C CYS A 39 -7.82 5.56 14.94
N GLY A 40 -7.74 4.25 15.23
CA GLY A 40 -8.73 3.55 16.04
C GLY A 40 -8.83 4.10 17.47
N ILE A 41 -7.68 4.32 18.13
CA ILE A 41 -7.62 4.92 19.47
C ILE A 41 -8.16 6.35 19.45
N ALA A 42 -7.80 7.16 18.44
CA ALA A 42 -8.30 8.52 18.32
C ALA A 42 -9.82 8.57 18.11
N ALA A 43 -10.38 7.70 17.25
CA ALA A 43 -11.81 7.61 17.02
C ALA A 43 -12.56 7.17 18.29
N LEU A 44 -12.04 6.16 19.01
CA LEU A 44 -12.61 5.74 20.30
C LEU A 44 -12.54 6.85 21.34
N GLY A 45 -11.42 7.55 21.43
CA GLY A 45 -11.25 8.70 22.33
C GLY A 45 -12.25 9.81 22.04
N LEU A 46 -12.51 10.10 20.76
CA LEU A 46 -13.52 11.08 20.35
C LEU A 46 -14.93 10.64 20.75
N CYS A 47 -15.27 9.37 20.54
CA CYS A 47 -16.56 8.81 20.97
C CYS A 47 -16.75 8.92 22.50
N VAL A 48 -15.71 8.60 23.29
CA VAL A 48 -15.74 8.73 24.75
C VAL A 48 -15.88 10.19 25.17
N ALA A 49 -15.11 11.09 24.59
CA ALA A 49 -15.17 12.52 24.90
C ALA A 49 -16.56 13.11 24.62
N LEU A 50 -17.18 12.69 23.52
CA LEU A 50 -18.53 13.10 23.14
C LEU A 50 -19.61 12.50 24.06
N HIS A 51 -19.42 11.26 24.51
CA HIS A 51 -20.32 10.62 25.47
C HIS A 51 -20.25 11.24 26.87
N MET A 52 -19.04 11.58 27.33
CA MET A 52 -18.78 12.16 28.65
C MET A 52 -19.03 13.67 28.75
N LYS A 53 -19.56 14.31 27.69
CA LYS A 53 -19.77 15.76 27.58
C LYS A 53 -18.50 16.62 27.68
N TRP A 54 -17.31 16.03 27.55
CA TRP A 54 -16.05 16.79 27.62
C TRP A 54 -15.96 17.86 26.53
N LEU A 55 -16.55 17.60 25.36
CA LEU A 55 -16.61 18.56 24.27
C LEU A 55 -17.56 19.72 24.55
N ASP A 56 -18.69 19.45 25.22
CA ASP A 56 -19.66 20.46 25.63
C ASP A 56 -19.01 21.41 26.64
N ASP A 57 -18.28 20.85 27.61
CA ASP A 57 -17.56 21.62 28.63
C ASP A 57 -16.42 22.45 28.02
N LEU A 58 -15.74 21.93 26.99
CA LEU A 58 -14.61 22.62 26.34
C LEU A 58 -15.05 23.72 25.37
N THR A 59 -16.14 23.50 24.64
CA THR A 59 -16.58 24.41 23.55
C THR A 59 -17.76 25.30 23.93
N GLY A 60 -18.46 24.98 25.01
CA GLY A 60 -19.70 25.66 25.44
C GLY A 60 -20.91 25.39 24.55
N ILE A 61 -20.81 24.45 23.60
CA ILE A 61 -21.89 24.07 22.68
C ILE A 61 -22.53 22.78 23.19
N ASP A 62 -23.86 22.78 23.31
CA ASP A 62 -24.61 21.58 23.70
C ASP A 62 -24.72 20.61 22.51
N PHE A 63 -24.10 19.43 22.66
CA PHE A 63 -24.11 18.37 21.66
C PHE A 63 -25.07 17.24 22.02
N ASP A 64 -26.14 17.49 22.77
CA ASP A 64 -27.12 16.46 23.15
C ASP A 64 -27.67 15.65 21.94
N ASN A 65 -27.89 16.30 20.79
CA ASN A 65 -28.30 15.60 19.54
C ASN A 65 -27.19 14.73 18.91
N ALA A 66 -25.92 14.99 19.25
CA ALA A 66 -24.78 14.26 18.71
C ALA A 66 -24.50 12.93 19.45
N ARG A 67 -25.18 12.66 20.58
CA ARG A 67 -24.98 11.42 21.36
C ARG A 67 -25.79 10.23 20.84
N GLY A 68 -26.38 10.36 19.65
CA GLY A 68 -27.08 9.27 18.99
C GLY A 68 -26.11 8.23 18.42
N TRP A 69 -26.55 6.96 18.40
CA TRP A 69 -25.75 5.85 17.86
C TRP A 69 -25.30 6.08 16.41
N GLY A 70 -26.12 6.77 15.60
CA GLY A 70 -25.78 7.12 14.22
C GLY A 70 -24.57 8.06 14.09
N VAL A 71 -24.34 8.94 15.06
CA VAL A 71 -23.19 9.85 15.04
C VAL A 71 -21.91 9.09 15.38
N TYR A 72 -21.94 8.20 16.38
CA TYR A 72 -20.80 7.32 16.66
C TYR A 72 -20.47 6.42 15.47
N PHE A 73 -21.48 5.86 14.82
CA PHE A 73 -21.29 5.10 13.59
C PHE A 73 -20.62 5.95 12.51
N LEU A 74 -21.13 7.17 12.26
CA LEU A 74 -20.57 8.08 11.26
C LEU A 74 -19.13 8.48 11.56
N ILE A 75 -18.78 8.75 12.81
CA ILE A 75 -17.39 9.04 13.24
C ILE A 75 -16.49 7.86 12.91
N CYS A 76 -16.88 6.66 13.34
CA CYS A 76 -16.09 5.45 13.08
C CYS A 76 -15.93 5.19 11.58
N THR A 77 -17.02 5.22 10.80
CA THR A 77 -16.97 4.98 9.35
C THR A 77 -16.11 6.03 8.64
N THR A 78 -16.22 7.30 9.03
CA THR A 78 -15.41 8.38 8.44
C THR A 78 -13.93 8.20 8.78
N ALA A 79 -13.61 7.84 10.03
CA ALA A 79 -12.22 7.57 10.43
C ALA A 79 -11.63 6.39 9.65
N PHE A 80 -12.38 5.30 9.48
CA PHE A 80 -11.96 4.15 8.67
C PHE A 80 -11.77 4.53 7.19
N ALA A 81 -12.67 5.32 6.61
CA ALA A 81 -12.57 5.75 5.21
C ALA A 81 -11.35 6.66 4.96
N LEU A 82 -11.13 7.64 5.83
CA LEU A 82 -9.95 8.51 5.78
C LEU A 82 -8.66 7.71 5.94
N PHE A 83 -8.67 6.76 6.87
CA PHE A 83 -7.54 5.88 7.10
C PHE A 83 -7.21 5.01 5.87
N ALA A 84 -8.21 4.35 5.28
CA ALA A 84 -8.04 3.56 4.07
C ALA A 84 -7.48 4.39 2.93
N PHE A 85 -8.03 5.59 2.71
CA PHE A 85 -7.54 6.53 1.70
C PHE A 85 -6.08 6.94 1.95
N TRP A 86 -5.74 7.26 3.20
CA TRP A 86 -4.38 7.65 3.59
C TRP A 86 -3.38 6.53 3.36
N ASN A 87 -3.72 5.29 3.76
CA ASN A 87 -2.88 4.13 3.52
C ASN A 87 -2.61 3.91 2.03
N THR A 88 -3.66 3.90 1.20
CA THR A 88 -3.51 3.76 -0.26
C THR A 88 -2.64 4.88 -0.85
N ALA A 89 -2.78 6.12 -0.35
CA ALA A 89 -1.94 7.22 -0.79
C ALA A 89 -0.47 7.05 -0.40
N MET A 90 -0.21 6.57 0.82
CA MET A 90 1.13 6.32 1.34
C MET A 90 1.80 5.12 0.67
N GLU A 91 1.09 4.03 0.42
CA GLU A 91 1.57 2.87 -0.36
C GLU A 91 2.01 3.31 -1.76
N ARG A 92 1.16 4.06 -2.46
CA ARG A 92 1.49 4.65 -3.78
C ARG A 92 2.69 5.59 -3.72
N SER A 93 2.88 6.31 -2.62
CA SER A 93 4.03 7.18 -2.41
C SER A 93 5.32 6.37 -2.19
N ALA A 94 5.25 5.33 -1.34
CA ALA A 94 6.36 4.43 -1.08
C ALA A 94 6.80 3.68 -2.34
N TYR A 95 5.84 3.17 -3.12
CA TYR A 95 6.10 2.56 -4.42
C TYR A 95 6.78 3.56 -5.36
N ARG A 96 6.24 4.77 -5.53
CA ARG A 96 6.84 5.78 -6.42
C ARG A 96 8.30 6.12 -6.08
N LYS A 97 8.67 6.12 -4.80
CA LYS A 97 10.05 6.38 -4.38
C LYS A 97 11.03 5.28 -4.77
N MET A 98 10.58 4.02 -4.82
CA MET A 98 11.43 2.87 -5.16
C MET A 98 11.26 2.41 -6.59
N ARG A 99 10.24 2.92 -7.28
CA ARG A 99 9.97 2.67 -8.69
C ARG A 99 11.22 2.89 -9.51
N ASP A 100 11.83 4.08 -9.40
CA ASP A 100 12.97 4.44 -10.23
C ASP A 100 14.16 3.50 -9.99
N ASP A 101 14.42 3.11 -8.73
CA ASP A 101 15.47 2.14 -8.38
C ASP A 101 15.22 0.74 -8.97
N VAL A 102 13.96 0.27 -8.93
CA VAL A 102 13.55 -1.03 -9.50
C VAL A 102 13.70 -1.01 -11.03
N PHE A 103 13.21 0.04 -11.69
CA PHE A 103 13.28 0.16 -13.15
C PHE A 103 14.71 0.41 -13.63
N GLU A 104 15.53 1.12 -12.87
CA GLU A 104 16.95 1.27 -13.19
C GLU A 104 17.69 -0.06 -13.07
N SER A 105 17.43 -0.84 -12.02
CA SER A 105 18.01 -2.18 -11.86
C SER A 105 17.59 -3.12 -12.98
N LEU A 106 16.30 -3.11 -13.36
CA LEU A 106 15.80 -3.86 -14.53
C LEU A 106 16.53 -3.49 -15.82
N ARG A 107 16.78 -2.19 -16.03
CA ARG A 107 17.49 -1.70 -17.23
C ARG A 107 18.94 -2.18 -17.26
N ARG A 108 19.59 -2.31 -16.11
CA ARG A 108 20.95 -2.85 -16.00
C ARG A 108 21.01 -4.35 -16.30
N SER A 109 19.99 -5.10 -15.89
CA SER A 109 19.91 -6.55 -16.12
C SER A 109 19.35 -6.93 -17.50
N ASP A 110 19.09 -5.96 -18.40
CA ASP A 110 18.48 -6.15 -19.73
C ASP A 110 17.21 -7.02 -19.72
N ARG A 111 16.44 -6.96 -18.62
CA ARG A 111 15.21 -7.74 -18.46
C ARG A 111 13.99 -6.92 -18.83
N SER A 112 13.05 -7.56 -19.50
CA SER A 112 11.74 -6.96 -19.74
C SER A 112 10.94 -6.90 -18.44
N VAL A 113 10.15 -5.84 -18.28
CA VAL A 113 9.23 -5.68 -17.15
C VAL A 113 8.21 -6.83 -17.11
N TYR A 114 7.81 -7.34 -18.27
CA TYR A 114 6.89 -8.47 -18.38
C TYR A 114 7.48 -9.74 -17.74
N ASN A 115 8.75 -10.05 -18.02
CA ASN A 115 9.44 -11.18 -17.40
C ASN A 115 9.54 -11.03 -15.89
N LEU A 116 9.75 -9.79 -15.40
CA LEU A 116 9.75 -9.53 -13.97
C LEU A 116 8.37 -9.82 -13.35
N ILE A 117 7.28 -9.32 -13.94
CA ILE A 117 5.91 -9.55 -13.42
C ILE A 117 5.58 -11.04 -13.39
N THR A 118 5.93 -11.79 -14.43
CA THR A 118 5.72 -13.25 -14.45
C THR A 118 6.56 -13.95 -13.38
N ALA A 119 7.80 -13.51 -13.15
CA ALA A 119 8.64 -14.06 -12.08
C ALA A 119 8.10 -13.76 -10.68
N MET A 120 7.50 -12.58 -10.46
CA MET A 120 6.90 -12.21 -9.18
C MET A 120 5.51 -12.82 -8.94
N GLN A 121 4.79 -13.21 -10.00
CA GLN A 121 3.38 -13.64 -9.89
C GLN A 121 3.16 -14.88 -9.02
N ASN A 122 4.18 -15.74 -8.92
CA ASN A 122 4.13 -16.97 -8.14
C ASN A 122 4.88 -16.86 -6.80
N ASP A 123 5.35 -15.66 -6.44
CA ASP A 123 6.11 -15.42 -5.22
C ASP A 123 5.25 -14.61 -4.22
N GLU A 124 4.77 -15.27 -3.17
CA GLU A 124 3.96 -14.62 -2.13
C GLU A 124 4.72 -13.47 -1.44
N ALA A 125 6.05 -13.57 -1.33
CA ALA A 125 6.87 -12.57 -0.68
C ALA A 125 6.98 -11.27 -1.51
N LEU A 126 6.61 -11.29 -2.80
CA LEU A 126 6.62 -10.14 -3.70
C LEU A 126 5.24 -9.67 -4.16
N LYS A 127 4.17 -10.24 -3.61
CA LYS A 127 2.81 -9.99 -4.07
C LYS A 127 2.41 -8.50 -4.10
N ASN A 128 2.67 -7.73 -3.04
CA ASN A 128 2.20 -6.34 -2.97
C ASN A 128 2.94 -5.45 -3.98
N ILE A 129 4.25 -5.64 -4.14
CA ILE A 129 5.00 -4.90 -5.16
C ILE A 129 4.59 -5.32 -6.58
N ALA A 130 4.29 -6.60 -6.81
CA ALA A 130 3.83 -7.08 -8.10
C ALA A 130 2.49 -6.42 -8.52
N GLU A 131 1.55 -6.26 -7.59
CA GLU A 131 0.29 -5.55 -7.83
C GLU A 131 0.53 -4.10 -8.24
N HIS A 132 1.42 -3.38 -7.54
CA HIS A 132 1.76 -2.00 -7.90
C HIS A 132 2.47 -1.87 -9.25
N VAL A 133 3.42 -2.77 -9.55
CA VAL A 133 4.13 -2.77 -10.85
C VAL A 133 3.16 -3.07 -12.00
N LYS A 134 2.20 -3.99 -11.80
CA LYS A 134 1.17 -4.31 -12.80
C LYS A 134 0.24 -3.13 -13.07
N ASP A 135 -0.08 -2.34 -12.04
CA ASP A 135 -0.95 -1.19 -12.17
C ASP A 135 -0.26 0.08 -12.64
N ASP A 136 1.06 0.08 -12.75
CA ASP A 136 1.85 1.21 -13.20
C ASP A 136 1.52 1.59 -14.66
N PRO A 137 1.14 2.86 -14.92
CA PRO A 137 0.81 3.31 -16.26
C PRO A 137 2.00 3.25 -17.24
N GLY A 138 3.25 3.35 -16.76
CA GLY A 138 4.45 3.19 -17.58
C GLY A 138 4.64 1.77 -18.10
N VAL A 139 4.16 0.77 -17.36
CA VAL A 139 4.19 -0.65 -17.77
C VAL A 139 3.08 -0.97 -18.76
N LYS A 140 1.88 -0.41 -18.54
CA LYS A 140 0.72 -0.58 -19.43
C LYS A 140 0.95 -0.03 -20.84
N VAL A 141 1.86 0.95 -21.00
CA VAL A 141 2.24 1.52 -22.30
C VAL A 141 3.26 0.63 -23.03
N SER A 142 4.19 -0.02 -22.30
CA SER A 142 5.23 -0.88 -22.87
C SER A 142 4.73 -2.25 -23.38
N ALA A 143 3.52 -2.67 -23.02
CA ALA A 143 2.99 -4.00 -23.35
C ALA A 143 2.33 -4.09 -24.75
N ARG A 144 2.37 -3.04 -25.57
CA ARG A 144 1.90 -3.12 -26.97
C ARG A 144 2.95 -3.87 -27.81
N PRO A 145 2.58 -4.92 -28.55
CA PRO A 145 3.50 -5.63 -29.41
C PRO A 145 3.91 -4.69 -30.56
N GLY A 146 5.11 -4.11 -30.47
CA GLY A 146 5.65 -3.16 -31.45
C GLY A 146 6.36 -1.95 -30.85
N ASP A 147 6.11 -1.63 -29.59
CA ASP A 147 6.80 -0.53 -28.92
C ASP A 147 8.11 -1.04 -28.32
N ALA A 148 9.16 -1.10 -29.16
CA ALA A 148 10.52 -1.04 -28.64
C ALA A 148 10.58 0.16 -27.69
N VAL A 149 11.01 -0.07 -26.45
CA VAL A 149 11.16 0.96 -25.43
C VAL A 149 12.04 2.08 -25.99
N ARG A 150 11.42 3.10 -26.55
CA ARG A 150 12.03 4.39 -26.85
C ARG A 150 11.68 5.27 -25.65
N MET A 151 12.53 5.20 -24.63
CA MET A 151 12.72 6.26 -23.64
C MET A 151 14.15 6.75 -23.73
#